data_AF-S8F9K3-F1
#
_entry.id   AF-S8F9K3-F1
#
_cell.length_a   1.000
_cell.length_b   1.000
_cell.length_c   1.000
_cell.angle_alpha   90.00
_cell.angle_beta   90.00
_cell.angle_gamma   90.00
#
_symmetry.space_group_name_H-M   'P 1'
#
loop_
_entity.id
_entity.type
_entity.pdbx_description
1 polymer ?
#
loop_
_entity_poly.entity_id
_entity_poly.type
_entity_poly.pdbx_seq_one_letter_code
_entity_poly.pdbx_strand_id
1 'polypeptide(L)'
;MRFDQAATYPETRVMHIHCDIGLASARWGAVVIEKSSAITLGDIVFAIYDYFQRGMSADDVDFVASLREGNRERMYEAFYRRCRTSHSLTEYEWRQGMRRVDCLQDRTAWWGTWVTIRPDDRWFLNLGLQSIYDSPHLRNGAR
;
A
#
# COMPACT_ATOMS: atom_id res chain seq x y z
N MET A 1 -10.32 17.91 -2.91
CA MET A 1 -8.91 17.47 -3.07
C MET A 1 -8.59 17.55 -4.55
N ARG A 2 -7.52 18.28 -4.93
CA ARG A 2 -7.10 18.42 -6.33
C ARG A 2 -5.94 17.47 -6.57
N PHE A 3 -6.06 16.53 -7.51
CA PHE A 3 -5.00 15.55 -7.79
C PHE A 3 -3.87 16.13 -8.63
N ASP A 4 -4.11 17.24 -9.32
CA ASP A 4 -3.17 17.97 -10.16
C ASP A 4 -2.30 18.97 -9.40
N GLN A 5 -2.63 19.28 -8.14
CA GLN A 5 -1.85 20.21 -7.33
C GLN A 5 -0.52 19.59 -6.88
N ALA A 6 0.52 20.41 -6.77
CA ALA A 6 1.80 20.00 -6.19
C ALA A 6 1.61 19.44 -4.78
N ALA A 7 2.26 18.32 -4.47
CA ALA A 7 2.09 17.63 -3.21
C ALA A 7 2.88 18.24 -2.06
N THR A 8 3.94 19.00 -2.35
CA THR A 8 4.83 19.60 -1.36
C THR A 8 5.10 21.07 -1.67
N TYR A 9 5.45 21.83 -0.63
CA TYR A 9 6.05 23.15 -0.76
C TYR A 9 7.36 23.17 0.06
N PRO A 10 8.53 23.44 -0.56
CA PRO A 10 8.73 23.65 -2.00
C PRO A 10 8.40 22.39 -2.83
N GLU A 11 8.15 22.59 -4.13
CA GLU A 11 7.85 21.49 -5.04
C GLU A 11 9.04 20.53 -5.14
N THR A 12 8.76 19.23 -5.13
CA THR A 12 9.78 18.19 -5.32
C THR A 12 9.59 17.44 -6.63
N ARG A 13 10.71 16.92 -7.14
CA ARG A 13 10.80 16.07 -8.34
C ARG A 13 11.15 14.62 -8.02
N VAL A 14 11.59 14.35 -6.80
CA VAL A 14 11.92 13.02 -6.29
C VAL A 14 11.22 12.83 -4.96
N MET A 15 10.52 11.70 -4.81
CA MET A 15 9.85 11.34 -3.57
C MET A 15 10.02 9.86 -3.28
N HIS A 16 10.37 9.57 -2.03
CA HIS A 16 10.45 8.21 -1.50
C HIS A 16 9.35 8.04 -0.45
N ILE A 17 8.45 7.08 -0.69
CA ILE A 17 7.32 6.79 0.19
C ILE A 17 7.55 5.43 0.84
N HIS A 18 7.67 5.41 2.17
CA HIS A 18 7.80 4.20 2.96
C HIS A 18 6.41 3.77 3.44
N CYS A 19 5.96 2.60 3.03
CA CYS A 19 4.73 2.02 3.55
C CYS A 19 5.01 1.29 4.86
N ASP A 20 4.31 1.68 5.93
CA ASP A 20 4.41 1.00 7.22
C ASP A 20 3.59 -0.30 7.20
N ILE A 21 4.16 -1.32 6.55
CA ILE A 21 3.62 -2.67 6.42
C ILE A 21 4.47 -3.70 7.19
N GLY A 22 5.21 -3.23 8.20
CA GLY A 22 6.14 -4.05 8.96
C GLY A 22 7.31 -4.59 8.14
N LEU A 23 7.76 -5.82 8.44
CA LEU A 23 8.95 -6.43 7.82
C LEU A 23 8.84 -6.66 6.30
N ALA A 24 7.63 -6.66 5.74
CA ALA A 24 7.43 -6.71 4.29
C ALA A 24 8.00 -5.45 3.58
N SER A 25 7.99 -4.29 4.24
CA SER A 25 8.50 -3.03 3.68
C SER A 25 10.01 -3.09 3.41
N ALA A 26 10.76 -3.77 4.27
CA ALA A 26 12.21 -3.94 4.12
C ALA A 26 12.58 -4.77 2.88
N ARG A 27 11.70 -5.70 2.48
CA ARG A 27 11.91 -6.58 1.33
C ARG A 27 11.54 -5.94 0.01
N TRP A 28 10.44 -5.17 -0.02
CA TRP A 28 9.91 -4.58 -1.26
C TRP A 28 10.45 -3.19 -1.57
N GLY A 29 11.09 -2.55 -0.59
CA GLY A 29 11.60 -1.19 -0.71
C GLY A 29 10.49 -0.14 -0.68
N ALA A 30 10.92 1.12 -0.79
CA ALA A 30 10.03 2.28 -0.88
C ALA A 30 9.32 2.36 -2.24
N VAL A 31 8.19 3.06 -2.27
CA VAL A 31 7.67 3.63 -3.52
C VAL A 31 8.59 4.78 -3.90
N VAL A 32 9.06 4.80 -5.15
CA VAL A 32 9.92 5.88 -5.65
C VAL A 32 9.21 6.55 -6.81
N ILE A 33 9.05 7.88 -6.71
CA ILE A 33 8.49 8.72 -7.76
C ILE A 33 9.59 9.69 -8.19
N GLU A 34 9.89 9.69 -9.49
CA GLU A 34 10.83 10.61 -10.11
C GLU A 34 10.20 11.21 -11.37
N LYS A 35 10.14 12.55 -11.44
CA LYS A 35 9.52 13.28 -12.55
C LYS A 35 10.33 14.52 -12.91
N SER A 36 10.23 14.95 -14.16
CA SER A 36 10.80 16.23 -14.62
C SER A 36 10.01 17.45 -14.12
N SER A 37 8.71 17.27 -13.85
CA SER A 37 7.80 18.27 -13.26
C SER A 37 7.61 18.06 -11.76
N ALA A 38 6.92 19.01 -11.11
CA ALA A 38 6.48 18.83 -9.73
C ALA A 38 5.67 17.53 -9.56
N ILE A 39 5.92 16.82 -8.48
CA ILE A 39 5.14 15.66 -8.06
C ILE A 39 3.80 16.17 -7.51
N THR A 40 2.72 15.63 -8.06
CA THR A 40 1.35 15.98 -7.66
C THR A 40 0.79 14.98 -6.65
N LEU A 41 -0.33 15.36 -6.04
CA LEU A 41 -1.06 14.46 -5.15
C LEU A 41 -1.59 13.22 -5.87
N GLY A 42 -1.96 13.36 -7.16
CA GLY A 42 -2.35 12.24 -8.02
C GLY A 42 -1.20 11.26 -8.22
N ASP A 43 0.01 11.76 -8.51
CA ASP A 43 1.19 10.91 -8.67
C ASP A 43 1.43 10.03 -7.44
N ILE A 44 1.28 10.62 -6.23
CA ILE A 44 1.43 9.89 -4.97
C ILE A 44 0.39 8.78 -4.84
N VAL A 45 -0.89 9.10 -5.04
CA VAL A 45 -1.98 8.14 -4.87
C VAL A 45 -1.86 6.99 -5.87
N PHE A 46 -1.57 7.28 -7.14
CA PHE A 46 -1.37 6.25 -8.16
C PHE A 46 -0.12 5.41 -7.90
N ALA A 47 1.00 6.01 -7.50
CA ALA A 47 2.21 5.25 -7.22
C ALA A 47 2.03 4.29 -6.03
N ILE A 48 1.29 4.70 -4.99
CA ILE A 48 0.93 3.82 -3.86
C ILE A 48 0.01 2.70 -4.34
N TYR A 49 -1.01 3.02 -5.13
CA TYR A 49 -1.92 2.02 -5.70
C TYR A 49 -1.15 0.98 -6.51
N ASP A 50 -0.33 1.43 -7.46
CA ASP A 50 0.48 0.56 -8.33
C ASP A 50 1.47 -0.28 -7.52
N TYR A 51 2.07 0.29 -6.48
CA TYR A 51 2.95 -0.45 -5.58
C TYR A 51 2.23 -1.65 -4.95
N PHE A 52 0.98 -1.48 -4.49
CA PHE A 52 0.21 -2.55 -3.88
C PHE A 52 -0.42 -3.52 -4.89
N GLN A 53 -0.61 -3.12 -6.14
CA GLN A 53 -1.10 -4.00 -7.20
C GLN A 53 -0.03 -4.96 -7.76
N ARG A 54 1.25 -4.80 -7.40
CA ARG A 54 2.31 -5.71 -7.85
C ARG A 54 2.09 -7.14 -7.34
N GLY A 55 2.23 -8.10 -8.25
CA GLY A 55 2.22 -9.52 -7.93
C GLY A 55 3.38 -9.90 -7.01
N MET A 56 3.18 -10.96 -6.24
CA MET A 56 4.18 -11.50 -5.31
C MET A 56 4.73 -12.82 -5.84
N SER A 57 6.03 -13.04 -5.64
CA SER A 57 6.64 -14.36 -5.84
C SER A 57 6.21 -15.33 -4.72
N ALA A 58 6.39 -16.64 -4.94
CA ALA A 58 6.13 -17.64 -3.91
C ALA A 58 6.96 -17.37 -2.64
N ASP A 59 8.25 -17.04 -2.80
CA ASP A 59 9.14 -16.69 -1.69
C ASP A 59 8.66 -15.47 -0.91
N ASP A 60 8.11 -14.46 -1.60
CA ASP A 60 7.54 -13.28 -0.94
C ASP A 60 6.29 -13.65 -0.15
N VAL A 61 5.42 -14.49 -0.70
CA VAL A 61 4.22 -14.99 -0.02
C VAL A 61 4.62 -15.76 1.23
N ASP A 62 5.58 -16.68 1.12
CA ASP A 62 6.01 -17.53 2.23
C ASP A 62 6.69 -16.73 3.34
N PHE A 63 7.53 -15.76 2.97
CA PHE A 63 8.15 -14.85 3.93
C PHE A 63 7.09 -14.07 4.71
N VAL A 64 6.16 -13.39 4.03
CA VAL A 64 5.13 -12.59 4.71
C VAL A 64 4.20 -13.48 5.53
N ALA A 65 3.84 -14.66 5.01
CA ALA A 65 3.04 -15.65 5.73
C ALA A 65 3.70 -16.09 7.04
N SER A 66 5.03 -16.19 7.11
CA SER A 66 5.76 -16.60 8.32
C SER A 66 5.88 -15.52 9.41
N LEU A 67 5.56 -14.24 9.10
CA LEU A 67 5.77 -13.14 10.04
C LEU A 67 4.86 -13.19 11.28
N ARG A 68 3.73 -13.91 11.20
CA ARG A 68 2.77 -14.06 12.29
C ARG A 68 1.99 -15.36 12.13
N GLU A 69 1.61 -15.99 13.23
CA GLU A 69 0.69 -17.12 13.21
C GLU A 69 -0.66 -16.73 12.57
N GLY A 70 -1.23 -17.62 11.76
CA GLY A 70 -2.49 -17.37 11.04
C GLY A 70 -2.40 -16.36 9.90
N ASN A 71 -1.20 -15.85 9.56
CA ASN A 71 -1.06 -14.79 8.57
C ASN A 71 -1.33 -15.28 7.15
N ARG A 72 -0.97 -16.54 6.86
CA ARG A 72 -1.22 -17.18 5.56
C ARG A 72 -2.71 -17.25 5.27
N GLU A 73 -3.51 -17.74 6.21
CA GLU A 73 -4.96 -17.88 6.08
C GLU A 73 -5.62 -16.52 5.81
N ARG A 74 -5.22 -15.49 6.57
CA ARG A 74 -5.72 -14.11 6.38
C ARG A 74 -5.33 -13.52 5.03
N MET A 75 -4.11 -13.78 4.56
CA MET A 75 -3.67 -13.37 3.21
C MET A 75 -4.50 -14.05 2.12
N TYR A 76 -4.76 -15.36 2.25
CA TYR A 76 -5.63 -16.08 1.33
C TYR A 76 -7.07 -15.55 1.37
N GLU A 77 -7.62 -15.26 2.54
CA GLU A 77 -8.94 -14.67 2.67
C GLU A 77 -9.02 -13.31 1.95
N ALA A 78 -8.03 -12.44 2.14
CA ALA A 78 -7.93 -11.16 1.47
C ALA A 78 -7.82 -11.31 -0.06
N PHE A 79 -6.97 -12.23 -0.53
CA PHE A 79 -6.83 -12.59 -1.93
C PHE A 79 -8.17 -13.04 -2.54
N TYR A 80 -8.87 -13.98 -1.89
CA TYR A 80 -10.17 -14.46 -2.36
C TYR A 80 -11.22 -13.34 -2.37
N ARG A 81 -11.23 -12.50 -1.34
CA ARG A 81 -12.12 -11.33 -1.27
C ARG A 81 -11.87 -10.41 -2.46
N ARG A 82 -10.62 -10.03 -2.72
CA ARG A 82 -10.23 -9.19 -3.88
C ARG A 82 -10.68 -9.80 -5.20
N CYS A 83 -10.45 -11.09 -5.41
CA CYS A 83 -10.79 -11.74 -6.68
C CYS A 83 -12.32 -11.83 -6.90
N ARG A 84 -13.11 -11.90 -5.83
CA ARG A 84 -14.57 -11.90 -5.90
C ARG A 84 -15.18 -10.51 -6.08
N THR A 85 -14.51 -9.46 -5.60
CA THR A 85 -15.01 -8.08 -5.67
C THR A 85 -14.39 -7.27 -6.81
N SER A 86 -13.46 -7.84 -7.58
CA SER A 86 -12.89 -7.19 -8.77
C SER A 86 -13.95 -7.00 -9.86
N HIS A 87 -13.79 -5.97 -10.68
CA HIS A 87 -14.59 -5.76 -11.89
C HIS A 87 -14.19 -6.72 -13.03
N SER A 88 -13.06 -7.41 -12.88
CA SER A 88 -12.57 -8.45 -13.79
C SER A 88 -13.24 -9.80 -13.53
N LEU A 89 -13.12 -10.74 -14.48
CA LEU A 89 -13.51 -12.13 -14.27
C LEU A 89 -12.71 -12.74 -13.10
N THR A 90 -13.40 -13.43 -12.18
CA THR A 90 -12.78 -14.02 -10.98
C THR A 90 -11.68 -15.01 -11.34
N GLU A 91 -11.88 -15.84 -12.36
CA GLU A 91 -10.87 -16.82 -12.80
C GLU A 91 -9.62 -16.14 -13.37
N TYR A 92 -9.78 -14.96 -13.99
CA TYR A 92 -8.65 -14.18 -14.45
C TYR A 92 -7.84 -13.65 -13.28
N GLU A 93 -8.50 -13.07 -12.27
CA GLU A 93 -7.82 -12.56 -11.06
C GLU A 93 -7.12 -13.68 -10.28
N TRP A 94 -7.72 -14.87 -10.20
CA TRP A 94 -7.09 -16.03 -9.56
C TRP A 94 -5.79 -16.43 -10.25
N ARG A 95 -5.75 -16.41 -11.58
CA ARG A 95 -4.54 -16.73 -12.35
C ARG A 95 -3.42 -15.73 -12.19
N GLN A 96 -3.72 -14.48 -11.81
CA GLN A 96 -2.71 -13.45 -11.53
C GLN A 96 -2.01 -13.67 -10.18
N GLY A 97 -2.55 -14.53 -9.32
CA GLY A 97 -1.98 -14.85 -8.01
C GLY A 97 -2.10 -13.71 -6.99
N MET A 98 -1.36 -13.85 -5.89
CA MET A 98 -1.34 -12.88 -4.80
C MET A 98 -0.62 -11.59 -5.21
N ARG A 99 -1.17 -10.47 -4.72
CA ARG A 99 -0.58 -9.13 -4.85
C ARG A 99 -0.24 -8.60 -3.46
N ARG A 100 0.64 -7.60 -3.40
CA ARG A 100 1.04 -6.97 -2.12
C ARG A 100 -0.14 -6.41 -1.33
N VAL A 101 -1.21 -5.98 -2.00
CA VAL A 101 -2.46 -5.55 -1.36
C VAL A 101 -3.09 -6.67 -0.50
N ASP A 102 -2.92 -7.94 -0.88
CA ASP A 102 -3.48 -9.07 -0.14
C ASP A 102 -2.78 -9.27 1.22
N CYS A 103 -1.55 -8.76 1.37
CA CYS A 103 -0.83 -8.72 2.66
C CYS A 103 -1.37 -7.68 3.64
N LEU A 104 -2.13 -6.70 3.14
CA LEU A 104 -2.75 -5.70 4.01
C LEU A 104 -3.90 -6.29 4.81
N GLN A 105 -4.51 -7.38 4.34
CA GLN A 105 -5.65 -8.03 4.98
C GLN A 105 -6.78 -7.00 5.18
N ASP A 106 -7.19 -6.75 6.42
CA ASP A 106 -8.21 -5.76 6.76
C ASP A 106 -7.64 -4.35 7.02
N ARG A 107 -6.31 -4.16 6.87
CA ARG A 107 -5.62 -2.88 7.04
C ARG A 107 -5.55 -2.09 5.73
N THR A 108 -6.72 -1.86 5.14
CA THR A 108 -6.84 -1.13 3.87
C THR A 108 -7.19 0.35 4.06
N ALA A 109 -7.33 0.82 5.31
CA ALA A 109 -7.57 2.23 5.60
C ALA A 109 -6.26 2.98 5.84
N TRP A 110 -6.14 4.14 5.20
CA TRP A 110 -5.05 5.08 5.40
C TRP A 110 -5.38 6.02 6.56
N TRP A 111 -4.55 6.06 7.61
CA TRP A 111 -4.78 6.95 8.76
C TRP A 111 -3.97 8.25 8.71
N GLY A 112 -2.98 8.35 7.83
CA GLY A 112 -2.22 9.58 7.61
C GLY A 112 -0.81 9.34 7.06
N THR A 113 -0.13 10.43 6.76
CA THR A 113 1.29 10.44 6.37
C THR A 113 2.10 11.35 7.26
N TRP A 114 3.35 10.99 7.51
CA TRP A 114 4.30 11.85 8.24
C TRP A 114 5.67 11.86 7.56
N VAL A 115 6.41 12.95 7.75
CA VAL A 115 7.73 13.11 7.17
C VAL A 115 8.80 12.65 8.16
N THR A 116 9.79 11.91 7.66
CA THR A 116 11.04 11.65 8.39
C THR A 116 12.20 12.26 7.63
N ILE A 117 12.98 13.12 8.29
CA ILE A 117 14.21 13.69 7.75
C ILE A 117 15.36 12.81 8.21
N ARG A 118 16.24 12.43 7.28
CA ARG A 118 17.43 11.64 7.56
C ARG A 118 18.68 12.52 7.69
N PRO A 119 19.75 12.01 8.33
CA PRO A 119 21.04 12.73 8.43
C PRO A 119 21.75 13.00 7.10
N ASP A 120 21.31 12.39 5.99
CA ASP A 120 21.87 12.55 4.65
C ASP A 120 21.08 13.56 3.79
N ASP A 121 20.37 14.49 4.43
CA ASP A 121 19.50 15.51 3.82
C ASP A 121 18.38 14.96 2.93
N ARG A 122 18.12 13.65 2.99
CA ARG A 122 16.95 13.04 2.35
C ARG A 122 15.77 13.03 3.31
N TRP A 123 14.58 13.10 2.74
CA TRP A 123 13.35 12.97 3.49
C TRP A 123 12.49 11.86 2.92
N PHE A 124 11.69 11.26 3.79
CA PHE A 124 10.75 10.19 3.47
C PHE A 124 9.34 10.59 3.85
N LEU A 125 8.39 10.26 2.98
CA LEU A 125 6.98 10.26 3.34
C LEU A 125 6.62 8.87 3.85
N ASN A 126 6.19 8.75 5.09
CA ASN A 126 5.75 7.47 5.63
C ASN A 126 4.23 7.36 5.51
N LEU A 127 3.74 6.20 5.11
CA LEU A 127 2.32 5.90 4.94
C LEU A 127 1.85 4.99 6.09
N GLY A 128 0.94 5.52 6.91
CA GLY A 128 0.33 4.79 8.01
C GLY A 128 -0.92 4.03 7.59
N LEU A 129 -0.96 2.72 7.85
CA LEU A 129 -2.13 1.89 7.59
C LEU A 129 -2.80 1.45 8.89
N GLN A 130 -4.13 1.47 8.93
CA GLN A 130 -4.92 1.00 10.06
C GLN A 130 -5.93 -0.04 9.62
N SER A 131 -6.31 -0.91 10.56
CA SER A 131 -7.45 -1.81 10.40
C SER A 131 -8.74 -1.01 10.38
N ILE A 132 -9.65 -1.33 9.47
CA ILE A 132 -11.02 -0.77 9.48
C ILE A 132 -11.81 -1.20 10.74
N TYR A 133 -11.42 -2.30 11.38
CA TYR A 133 -12.09 -2.81 12.59
C TYR A 133 -11.66 -2.13 13.89
N ASP A 134 -10.48 -1.49 13.87
CA ASP A 134 -9.88 -0.78 15.02
C ASP A 134 -10.33 0.68 15.08
N SER A 135 -11.10 1.16 14.09
CA SER A 135 -11.66 2.50 14.05
C SER A 135 -13.13 2.53 14.42
N PRO A 136 -13.49 3.05 15.61
CA PRO A 136 -14.89 3.13 16.07
C PRO A 136 -15.80 3.89 15.11
N HIS A 137 -15.24 4.84 14.35
CA HIS A 137 -15.96 5.79 13.51
C HIS A 137 -16.36 5.23 12.13
N LEU A 138 -15.73 4.14 11.66
CA LEU A 138 -16.00 3.52 10.35
C LEU A 138 -17.00 2.35 10.43
N ARG A 139 -17.48 1.99 11.62
CA ARG A 139 -18.42 0.86 11.84
C ARG A 139 -19.86 1.10 11.32
N ASN A 140 -20.23 2.35 11.01
CA ASN A 140 -21.64 2.71 10.76
C ASN A 140 -22.06 2.74 9.28
N GLY A 141 -21.22 2.26 8.35
CA GLY A 141 -21.49 2.35 6.91
C GLY A 141 -22.13 1.14 6.23
N ALA A 142 -22.37 0.04 6.95
CA ALA A 142 -22.93 -1.18 6.38
C ALA A 142 -24.20 -1.60 7.14
N ARG A 143 -25.33 -1.02 6.75
CA ARG A 143 -26.67 -1.58 6.94
C ARG A 143 -27.42 -1.50 5.63
#